data_AF-A0A423VLR4-F1
#
_entry.id   AF-A0A423VLR4-F1
#
_cell.length_a   1.000
_cell.length_b   1.000
_cell.length_c   1.000
_cell.angle_alpha   90.00
_cell.angle_beta   90.00
_cell.angle_gamma   90.00
#
_symmetry.space_group_name_H-M   'P 1'
#
loop_
_entity.id
_entity.type
_entity.pdbx_description
1 polymer ?
#
loop_
_entity_poly.entity_id
_entity_poly.type
_entity_poly.pdbx_seq_one_letter_code
_entity_poly.pdbx_strand_id
1 'polypeptide(L)'
;MAVPQLAAEYSAQASDYESFSTITPIGRLETEVFLKALGDPTGLTILDLGGGTGMRARQAVQRGANSVDVVDFSAEMLRVGAQEANKTGVGERIRWHEADVSKPLRGLGLVASYELVMANWVFDHAETIDALEMMFSNATAYLEPSGRLICIHTSDPRGDISTRPQLAPSHPSRDPVCDGFPDTSGIFLVMKTGATESFDKVPMQLMTVLRCLPDLLIFSDLDQRIAGHHVRDSLDTVLAEARDGNADFDLYRQQKACAIDQDMCAKSVDGPEDAGWNLDKYKNIHMAEKTYRMRPGYDWYVFIDADTYVSWPNLVQMLDRLDPSKERYLGSPTMIGNVPFAHGGSGYIVSSKAMAQFVGKNPGVANSFDVRIKAECCGDYMFAVALNDTIGVTVDSIWPTINGEKPSTLPFGPGHWCHAIATMHHMNSEEVSEFWDFERRRYINTQTPLVLKEVYHVFFEPKLLPVREDWDNHSDDWFYMGSDPQDYEWEDWRVVRAVKEEEKSDLEKKAHGSFEDCGRACEEHDECFQFVWQDDCCGMKRSFMLGRPVKREQEEKKRAKSGWNVVKIKKWVNDQGECKEVIWPEIGP
;
A
#
# COMPACT_ATOMS: atom_id res chain seq x y z
N MET A 1 19.52 -26.61 -8.33
CA MET A 1 18.72 -27.81 -8.08
C MET A 1 18.99 -28.81 -9.18
N ALA A 2 19.30 -30.07 -8.84
CA ALA A 2 19.68 -31.08 -9.83
C ALA A 2 18.61 -31.21 -10.95
N VAL A 3 19.05 -31.28 -12.22
CA VAL A 3 18.19 -31.34 -13.42
C VAL A 3 16.97 -32.27 -13.31
N PRO A 4 17.03 -33.48 -12.70
CA PRO A 4 15.86 -34.34 -12.54
C PRO A 4 14.76 -33.74 -11.64
N GLN A 5 15.13 -32.93 -10.64
CA GLN A 5 14.19 -32.29 -9.72
C GLN A 5 13.47 -31.12 -10.40
N LEU A 6 14.20 -30.32 -11.18
CA LEU A 6 13.62 -29.23 -11.99
C LEU A 6 12.65 -29.77 -13.05
N ALA A 7 12.95 -30.93 -13.66
CA ALA A 7 12.07 -31.55 -14.65
C ALA A 7 10.73 -31.97 -14.04
N ALA A 8 10.76 -32.50 -12.82
CA ALA A 8 9.57 -32.88 -12.08
C ALA A 8 8.71 -31.67 -11.67
N GLU A 9 9.34 -30.58 -11.24
CA GLU A 9 8.66 -29.32 -10.88
C GLU A 9 7.92 -28.70 -12.07
N TYR A 10 8.59 -28.57 -13.21
CA TYR A 10 7.96 -28.03 -14.43
C TYR A 10 6.90 -28.98 -15.01
N SER A 11 7.11 -30.29 -14.93
CA SER A 11 6.08 -31.27 -15.34
C SER A 11 4.81 -31.15 -14.49
N ALA A 12 4.93 -30.84 -13.20
CA ALA A 12 3.78 -30.65 -12.31
C ALA A 12 3.00 -29.35 -12.59
N GLN A 13 3.61 -28.38 -13.26
CA GLN A 13 3.02 -27.06 -13.54
C GLN A 13 2.57 -26.89 -15.00
N ALA A 14 2.77 -27.89 -15.85
CA ALA A 14 2.59 -27.77 -17.29
C ALA A 14 1.17 -27.33 -17.73
N SER A 15 0.13 -27.70 -16.99
CA SER A 15 -1.26 -27.30 -17.30
C SER A 15 -1.55 -25.83 -17.01
N ASP A 16 -0.87 -25.24 -16.02
CA ASP A 16 -1.19 -23.93 -15.46
C ASP A 16 -0.11 -22.88 -15.78
N TYR A 17 1.00 -23.30 -16.40
CA TYR A 17 2.19 -22.48 -16.68
C TYR A 17 1.88 -21.19 -17.45
N GLU A 18 0.94 -21.25 -18.41
CA GLU A 18 0.55 -20.09 -19.24
C GLU A 18 -0.39 -19.12 -18.52
N SER A 19 -1.00 -19.55 -17.41
CA SER A 19 -1.90 -18.72 -16.62
C SER A 19 -1.16 -17.56 -15.97
N PHE A 20 0.11 -17.76 -15.57
CA PHE A 20 0.96 -16.70 -15.02
C PHE A 20 1.13 -15.53 -15.99
N SER A 21 1.42 -15.82 -17.26
CA SER A 21 1.66 -14.81 -18.30
C SER A 21 0.39 -14.04 -18.71
N THR A 22 -0.80 -14.58 -18.42
CA THR A 22 -2.08 -14.00 -18.83
C THR A 22 -2.83 -13.31 -17.69
N ILE A 23 -2.69 -13.78 -16.45
CA ILE A 23 -3.43 -13.30 -15.28
C ILE A 23 -2.66 -12.23 -14.51
N THR A 24 -1.32 -12.29 -14.48
CA THR A 24 -0.51 -11.37 -13.67
C THR A 24 -0.15 -10.09 -14.42
N PRO A 25 -0.11 -8.91 -13.75
CA PRO A 25 0.34 -7.67 -14.38
C PRO A 25 1.75 -7.75 -14.98
N ILE A 26 2.67 -8.45 -14.31
CA ILE A 26 4.04 -8.64 -14.79
C ILE A 26 4.09 -9.54 -16.04
N GLY A 27 3.30 -10.61 -16.09
CA GLY A 27 3.18 -11.48 -17.26
C GLY A 27 2.62 -10.77 -18.50
N ARG A 28 1.68 -9.83 -18.30
CA ARG A 28 1.14 -8.98 -19.36
C ARG A 28 2.20 -8.01 -19.90
N LEU A 29 2.94 -7.34 -19.01
CA LEU A 29 4.04 -6.45 -19.39
C LEU A 29 5.15 -7.21 -20.14
N GLU A 30 5.57 -8.38 -19.62
CA GLU A 30 6.57 -9.24 -20.26
C GLU A 30 6.14 -9.62 -21.68
N THR A 31 4.86 -9.98 -21.87
CA THR A 31 4.32 -10.31 -23.19
C THR A 31 4.38 -9.13 -24.15
N GLU A 32 4.02 -7.92 -23.73
CA GLU A 32 4.13 -6.73 -24.58
C GLU A 32 5.60 -6.41 -24.96
N VAL A 33 6.52 -6.54 -24.01
CA VAL A 33 7.96 -6.33 -24.27
C VAL A 33 8.52 -7.38 -25.23
N PHE A 34 8.17 -8.66 -25.02
CA PHE A 34 8.55 -9.74 -25.92
C PHE A 34 8.03 -9.50 -27.34
N LEU A 35 6.75 -9.17 -27.49
CA LEU A 35 6.14 -8.94 -28.81
C LEU A 35 6.77 -7.76 -29.53
N LYS A 36 7.15 -6.71 -28.79
CA LYS A 36 7.89 -5.58 -29.32
C LYS A 36 9.30 -5.97 -29.79
N ALA A 37 9.99 -6.85 -29.07
CA ALA A 37 11.31 -7.37 -29.45
C ALA A 37 11.26 -8.32 -30.66
N LEU A 38 10.21 -9.16 -30.72
CA LEU A 38 9.93 -10.08 -31.82
C LEU A 38 9.81 -9.32 -33.14
N GLY A 39 9.05 -8.22 -33.15
CA GLY A 39 8.80 -7.43 -34.35
C GLY A 39 7.86 -8.17 -35.32
N ASP A 40 8.14 -8.08 -36.61
CA ASP A 40 7.43 -8.85 -37.65
C ASP A 40 8.19 -10.17 -37.92
N PRO A 41 7.67 -11.33 -37.48
CA PRO A 41 8.33 -12.61 -37.69
C PRO A 41 7.94 -13.26 -39.03
N THR A 42 7.26 -12.56 -39.94
CA THR A 42 6.75 -13.15 -41.18
C THR A 42 7.85 -13.85 -41.97
N GLY A 43 7.69 -15.15 -42.20
CA GLY A 43 8.63 -15.97 -42.97
C GLY A 43 9.85 -16.48 -42.21
N LEU A 44 10.06 -16.09 -40.94
CA LEU A 44 11.24 -16.51 -40.18
C LEU A 44 11.15 -17.98 -39.75
N THR A 45 12.31 -18.66 -39.73
CA THR A 45 12.52 -19.94 -39.07
C THR A 45 13.15 -19.67 -37.70
N ILE A 46 12.50 -20.13 -36.63
CA ILE A 46 12.87 -19.75 -35.26
C ILE A 46 13.28 -20.98 -34.45
N LEU A 47 14.30 -20.85 -33.60
CA LEU A 47 14.65 -21.84 -32.58
C LEU A 47 14.27 -21.30 -31.20
N ASP A 48 13.42 -21.99 -30.46
CA ASP A 48 12.98 -21.64 -29.10
C ASP A 48 13.62 -22.60 -28.09
N LEU A 49 14.73 -22.15 -27.48
CA LEU A 49 15.45 -22.88 -26.45
C LEU A 49 14.72 -22.71 -25.11
N GLY A 50 14.53 -23.80 -24.38
CA GLY A 50 13.75 -23.83 -23.14
C GLY A 50 12.31 -23.32 -23.32
N GLY A 51 11.69 -23.65 -24.45
CA GLY A 51 10.40 -23.07 -24.84
C GLY A 51 9.22 -23.55 -24.01
N GLY A 52 9.40 -24.49 -23.09
CA GLY A 52 8.35 -25.03 -22.21
C GLY A 52 7.17 -25.58 -23.01
N THR A 53 5.96 -25.10 -22.68
CA THR A 53 4.74 -25.45 -23.43
C THR A 53 4.67 -24.78 -24.80
N GLY A 54 5.67 -24.00 -25.22
CA GLY A 54 5.76 -23.35 -26.54
C GLY A 54 4.82 -22.17 -26.73
N MET A 55 4.45 -21.46 -25.66
CA MET A 55 3.62 -20.26 -25.74
C MET A 55 4.20 -19.20 -26.68
N ARG A 56 5.51 -18.90 -26.55
CA ARG A 56 6.21 -17.91 -27.39
C ARG A 56 6.35 -18.41 -28.84
N ALA A 57 6.65 -19.69 -29.04
CA ALA A 57 6.60 -20.34 -30.35
C ALA A 57 5.23 -20.18 -31.04
N ARG A 58 4.12 -20.49 -30.36
CA ARG A 58 2.77 -20.30 -30.93
C ARG A 58 2.48 -18.84 -31.27
N GLN A 59 2.85 -17.90 -30.39
CA GLN A 59 2.68 -16.47 -30.64
C GLN A 59 3.44 -15.98 -31.88
N ALA A 60 4.64 -16.52 -32.14
CA ALA A 60 5.41 -16.20 -33.34
C ALA A 60 4.79 -16.77 -34.61
N VAL A 61 4.35 -18.04 -34.57
CA VAL A 61 3.69 -18.71 -35.72
C VAL A 61 2.36 -18.07 -36.08
N GLN A 62 1.56 -17.67 -35.07
CA GLN A 62 0.32 -16.91 -35.25
C GLN A 62 0.55 -15.53 -35.89
N ARG A 63 1.76 -14.97 -35.75
CA ARG A 63 2.17 -13.68 -36.33
C ARG A 63 2.93 -13.81 -37.65
N GLY A 64 2.99 -15.00 -38.24
CA GLY A 64 3.52 -15.20 -39.59
C GLY A 64 4.86 -15.93 -39.67
N ALA A 65 5.46 -16.36 -38.55
CA ALA A 65 6.65 -17.21 -38.61
C ALA A 65 6.40 -18.47 -39.46
N ASN A 66 7.39 -18.84 -40.26
CA ASN A 66 7.32 -19.99 -41.17
C ASN A 66 7.30 -21.30 -40.38
N SER A 67 8.23 -21.46 -39.44
CA SER A 67 8.29 -22.61 -38.53
C SER A 67 9.09 -22.30 -37.26
N VAL A 68 8.81 -23.03 -36.18
CA VAL A 68 9.55 -22.94 -34.92
C VAL A 68 9.99 -24.33 -34.45
N ASP A 69 11.25 -24.48 -34.06
CA ASP A 69 11.73 -25.65 -33.34
C ASP A 69 11.81 -25.33 -31.86
N VAL A 70 11.05 -26.05 -31.03
CA VAL A 70 11.05 -25.90 -29.57
C VAL A 70 11.93 -26.99 -28.98
N VAL A 71 12.91 -26.57 -28.17
CA VAL A 71 13.77 -27.47 -27.41
C VAL A 71 13.47 -27.27 -25.93
N ASP A 72 13.08 -28.34 -25.23
CA ASP A 72 12.89 -28.29 -23.77
C ASP A 72 13.31 -29.63 -23.15
N PHE A 73 13.75 -29.61 -21.91
CA PHE A 73 14.20 -30.83 -21.22
C PHE A 73 13.03 -31.60 -20.58
N SER A 74 11.84 -30.98 -20.49
CA SER A 74 10.64 -31.62 -19.96
C SER A 74 9.76 -32.21 -21.07
N ALA A 75 9.74 -33.55 -21.15
CA ALA A 75 8.86 -34.28 -22.07
C ALA A 75 7.37 -33.90 -21.90
N GLU A 76 6.94 -33.61 -20.67
CA GLU A 76 5.54 -33.25 -20.38
C GLU A 76 5.20 -31.85 -20.89
N MET A 77 6.10 -30.88 -20.74
CA MET A 77 5.92 -29.52 -21.28
C MET A 77 5.78 -29.56 -22.81
N LEU A 78 6.64 -30.35 -23.48
CA LEU A 78 6.56 -30.56 -24.93
C LEU A 78 5.26 -31.25 -25.34
N ARG A 79 4.81 -32.27 -24.57
CA ARG A 79 3.56 -32.99 -24.83
C ARG A 79 2.34 -32.06 -24.73
N VAL A 80 2.26 -31.25 -23.68
CA VAL A 80 1.19 -30.25 -23.49
C VAL A 80 1.24 -29.20 -24.59
N GLY A 81 2.44 -28.68 -24.88
CA GLY A 81 2.64 -27.69 -25.94
C GLY A 81 2.20 -28.17 -27.33
N ALA A 82 2.53 -29.42 -27.68
CA ALA A 82 2.10 -30.04 -28.93
C ALA A 82 0.57 -30.20 -29.01
N GLN A 83 -0.09 -30.54 -27.90
CA GLN A 83 -1.56 -30.59 -27.84
C GLN A 83 -2.18 -29.22 -28.07
N GLU A 84 -1.66 -28.17 -27.44
CA GLU A 84 -2.17 -26.81 -27.61
C GLU A 84 -1.89 -26.23 -29.01
N ALA A 85 -0.72 -26.53 -29.59
CA ALA A 85 -0.40 -26.13 -30.96
C ALA A 85 -1.35 -26.79 -31.98
N ASN A 86 -1.72 -28.06 -31.78
CA ASN A 86 -2.71 -28.74 -32.62
C ASN A 86 -4.11 -28.15 -32.47
N LYS A 87 -4.55 -27.86 -31.23
CA LYS A 87 -5.85 -27.21 -30.97
C LYS A 87 -5.95 -25.83 -31.64
N THR A 88 -4.86 -25.08 -31.66
CA THR A 88 -4.80 -23.74 -32.24
C THR A 88 -4.48 -23.71 -33.73
N GLY A 89 -4.37 -24.89 -34.39
CA GLY A 89 -4.16 -25.01 -35.83
C GLY A 89 -2.77 -24.62 -36.32
N VAL A 90 -1.78 -24.57 -35.42
CA VAL A 90 -0.38 -24.20 -35.74
C VAL A 90 0.60 -25.36 -35.59
N GLY A 91 0.13 -26.54 -35.19
CA GLY A 91 0.97 -27.70 -34.87
C GLY A 91 1.92 -28.15 -35.98
N GLU A 92 1.50 -28.10 -37.25
CA GLU A 92 2.36 -28.49 -38.39
C GLU A 92 3.57 -27.57 -38.58
N ARG A 93 3.55 -26.37 -37.99
CA ARG A 93 4.63 -25.38 -38.06
C ARG A 93 5.52 -25.37 -36.81
N ILE A 94 5.27 -26.24 -35.82
CA ILE A 94 6.08 -26.33 -34.60
C ILE A 94 6.61 -27.75 -34.43
N ARG A 95 7.94 -27.91 -34.39
CA ARG A 95 8.60 -29.19 -34.09
C ARG A 95 9.13 -29.16 -32.65
N TRP A 96 9.06 -30.29 -31.97
CA TRP A 96 9.34 -30.41 -30.55
C TRP A 96 10.50 -31.38 -30.33
N HIS A 97 11.51 -30.95 -29.57
CA HIS A 97 12.75 -31.69 -29.34
C HIS A 97 13.04 -31.76 -27.85
N GLU A 98 13.05 -32.98 -27.29
CA GLU A 98 13.42 -33.19 -25.89
C GLU A 98 14.94 -33.16 -25.74
N ALA A 99 15.47 -32.11 -25.12
CA ALA A 99 16.90 -32.00 -24.81
C ALA A 99 17.21 -30.97 -23.73
N ASP A 100 18.34 -31.20 -23.07
CA ASP A 100 18.93 -30.30 -22.08
C ASP A 100 19.79 -29.24 -22.78
N VAL A 101 19.32 -27.99 -22.77
CA VAL A 101 19.97 -26.84 -23.43
C VAL A 101 21.33 -26.47 -22.84
N SER A 102 21.68 -26.99 -21.65
CA SER A 102 23.02 -26.88 -21.07
C SER A 102 24.04 -27.87 -21.66
N LYS A 103 23.61 -28.74 -22.59
CA LYS A 103 24.44 -29.75 -23.26
C LYS A 103 24.46 -29.52 -24.78
N PRO A 104 25.43 -30.08 -25.51
CA PRO A 104 25.51 -29.88 -26.96
C PRO A 104 24.25 -30.32 -27.73
N LEU A 105 23.74 -29.40 -28.54
CA LEU A 105 22.67 -29.47 -29.56
C LEU A 105 22.71 -30.62 -30.60
N ARG A 106 23.82 -31.34 -30.70
CA ARG A 106 24.15 -32.10 -31.91
C ARG A 106 23.32 -33.38 -32.02
N GLY A 107 22.69 -33.59 -33.17
CA GLY A 107 21.94 -34.82 -33.46
C GLY A 107 20.43 -34.75 -33.22
N LEU A 108 19.89 -33.61 -32.78
CA LEU A 108 18.44 -33.40 -32.59
C LEU A 108 17.65 -33.19 -33.89
N GLY A 109 18.32 -33.13 -35.05
CA GLY A 109 17.67 -32.85 -36.33
C GLY A 109 17.21 -31.40 -36.50
N LEU A 110 17.82 -30.47 -35.76
CA LEU A 110 17.61 -29.03 -35.90
C LEU A 110 18.01 -28.54 -37.30
N VAL A 111 17.41 -27.44 -37.75
CA VAL A 111 17.78 -26.75 -38.99
C VAL A 111 19.23 -26.27 -38.88
N ALA A 112 19.93 -26.22 -40.01
CA ALA A 112 21.33 -25.81 -40.06
C ALA A 112 21.55 -24.37 -39.57
N SER A 113 20.58 -23.48 -39.79
CA SER A 113 20.61 -22.11 -39.30
C SER A 113 19.19 -21.53 -39.16
N TYR A 114 19.02 -20.60 -38.22
CA TYR A 114 17.77 -19.91 -37.92
C TYR A 114 17.97 -18.40 -37.98
N GLU A 115 16.97 -17.67 -38.48
CA GLU A 115 16.98 -16.21 -38.52
C GLU A 115 16.72 -15.58 -37.14
N LEU A 116 16.08 -16.34 -36.23
CA LEU A 116 15.83 -15.92 -34.86
C LEU A 116 16.02 -17.09 -33.88
N VAL A 117 16.70 -16.82 -32.78
CA VAL A 117 16.75 -17.72 -31.62
C VAL A 117 16.08 -17.03 -30.45
N MET A 118 15.24 -17.77 -29.73
CA MET A 118 14.57 -17.35 -28.51
C MET A 118 15.10 -18.19 -27.33
N ALA A 119 15.32 -17.54 -26.19
CA ALA A 119 15.74 -18.19 -24.95
C ALA A 119 15.13 -17.43 -23.76
N ASN A 120 13.83 -17.63 -23.54
CA ASN A 120 13.07 -16.88 -22.54
C ASN A 120 13.13 -17.60 -21.19
N TRP A 121 13.63 -16.95 -20.14
CA TRP A 121 13.80 -17.52 -18.78
C TRP A 121 14.77 -18.71 -18.69
N VAL A 122 15.57 -18.94 -19.73
CA VAL A 122 16.45 -20.11 -19.81
C VAL A 122 17.75 -19.92 -19.05
N PHE A 123 18.40 -18.77 -19.27
CA PHE A 123 19.75 -18.52 -18.75
C PHE A 123 19.76 -18.39 -17.23
N ASP A 124 18.63 -18.02 -16.61
CA ASP A 124 18.44 -17.99 -15.16
C ASP A 124 18.53 -19.40 -14.51
N HIS A 125 18.40 -20.47 -15.29
CA HIS A 125 18.51 -21.85 -14.82
C HIS A 125 19.93 -22.45 -14.93
N ALA A 126 20.92 -21.68 -15.39
CA ALA A 126 22.30 -22.16 -15.45
C ALA A 126 22.90 -22.30 -14.05
N GLU A 127 23.24 -23.53 -13.64
CA GLU A 127 23.86 -23.80 -12.33
C GLU A 127 25.36 -23.47 -12.28
N THR A 128 26.01 -23.42 -13.45
CA THR A 128 27.44 -23.17 -13.60
C THR A 128 27.71 -22.27 -14.80
N ILE A 129 28.89 -21.64 -14.81
CA ILE A 129 29.33 -20.80 -15.93
C ILE A 129 29.54 -21.64 -17.19
N ASP A 130 30.08 -22.84 -17.07
CA ASP A 130 30.24 -23.77 -18.21
C ASP A 130 28.88 -24.13 -18.82
N ALA A 131 27.85 -24.32 -17.99
CA ALA A 131 26.49 -24.54 -18.46
C ALA A 131 25.93 -23.31 -19.18
N LEU A 132 26.15 -22.11 -18.63
CA LEU A 132 25.72 -20.86 -19.26
C LEU A 132 26.43 -20.61 -20.59
N GLU A 133 27.74 -20.81 -20.65
CA GLU A 133 28.54 -20.71 -21.88
C GLU A 133 28.09 -21.73 -22.93
N MET A 134 27.73 -22.95 -22.51
CA MET A 134 27.16 -23.96 -23.41
C MET A 134 25.79 -23.53 -23.94
N MET A 135 24.91 -22.97 -23.11
CA MET A 135 23.60 -22.46 -23.54
C MET A 135 23.75 -21.33 -24.56
N PHE A 136 24.64 -20.36 -24.32
CA PHE A 136 24.96 -19.30 -25.30
C PHE A 136 25.62 -19.86 -26.56
N SER A 137 26.50 -20.86 -26.43
CA SER A 137 27.12 -21.53 -27.57
C SER A 137 26.07 -22.24 -28.44
N ASN A 138 25.10 -22.91 -27.83
CA ASN A 138 23.96 -23.48 -28.56
C ASN A 138 23.12 -22.40 -29.24
N ALA A 139 22.79 -21.31 -28.54
CA ALA A 139 22.02 -20.22 -29.12
C ALA A 139 22.71 -19.57 -30.33
N THR A 140 24.04 -19.42 -30.29
CA THR A 140 24.81 -18.77 -31.35
C THR A 140 25.23 -19.72 -32.47
N ALA A 141 25.46 -21.01 -32.19
CA ALA A 141 25.90 -21.98 -33.20
C ALA A 141 24.84 -22.25 -34.28
N TYR A 142 23.57 -22.09 -33.94
CA TYR A 142 22.43 -22.27 -34.85
C TYR A 142 21.91 -20.94 -35.41
N LEU A 143 22.41 -19.79 -34.98
CA LEU A 143 21.95 -18.49 -35.44
C LEU A 143 22.67 -18.07 -36.73
N GLU A 144 21.92 -17.54 -37.70
CA GLU A 144 22.51 -16.95 -38.89
C GLU A 144 23.35 -15.70 -38.55
N PRO A 145 24.37 -15.34 -39.35
CA PRO A 145 25.21 -14.17 -39.07
C PRO A 145 24.46 -12.84 -38.90
N SER A 146 23.31 -12.68 -39.56
CA SER A 146 22.40 -11.52 -39.43
C SER A 146 21.21 -11.77 -38.51
N GLY A 147 21.13 -12.95 -37.91
CA GLY A 147 20.05 -13.35 -37.02
C GLY A 147 20.09 -12.61 -35.68
N ARG A 148 19.00 -12.73 -34.92
CA ARG A 148 18.90 -12.13 -33.58
C ARG A 148 18.63 -13.18 -32.51
N LEU A 149 19.19 -12.97 -31.32
CA LEU A 149 18.80 -13.67 -30.11
C LEU A 149 17.83 -12.77 -29.31
N ILE A 150 16.66 -13.29 -28.97
CA ILE A 150 15.75 -12.67 -28.02
C ILE A 150 15.75 -13.52 -26.75
N CYS A 151 16.03 -12.89 -25.61
CA CYS A 151 15.97 -13.56 -24.32
C CYS A 151 15.29 -12.67 -23.29
N ILE A 152 14.61 -13.34 -22.35
CA ILE A 152 14.14 -12.74 -21.10
C ILE A 152 15.06 -13.26 -20.01
N HIS A 153 15.64 -12.35 -19.24
CA HIS A 153 16.59 -12.65 -18.19
C HIS A 153 16.42 -11.64 -17.04
N THR A 154 16.67 -12.06 -15.80
CA THR A 154 16.50 -11.22 -14.61
C THR A 154 17.63 -10.20 -14.38
N SER A 155 18.73 -10.24 -15.15
CA SER A 155 19.90 -9.35 -14.99
C SER A 155 20.34 -8.67 -16.30
N ASP A 156 21.11 -7.57 -16.24
CA ASP A 156 21.61 -6.84 -17.43
C ASP A 156 22.80 -7.57 -18.08
N PRO A 157 22.66 -8.12 -19.30
CA PRO A 157 23.74 -8.84 -19.98
C PRO A 157 24.88 -7.92 -20.48
N ARG A 158 24.73 -6.59 -20.39
CA ARG A 158 25.77 -5.60 -20.76
C ARG A 158 26.53 -5.06 -19.54
N GLY A 159 26.28 -5.59 -18.35
CA GLY A 159 27.10 -5.31 -17.16
C GLY A 159 28.54 -5.77 -17.36
N ASP A 160 29.50 -5.01 -16.81
CA ASP A 160 30.93 -5.29 -16.97
C ASP A 160 31.31 -6.66 -16.35
N ILE A 161 31.93 -7.52 -17.17
CA ILE A 161 32.31 -8.91 -16.82
C ILE A 161 33.48 -8.93 -15.82
N SER A 162 34.21 -7.82 -15.64
CA SER A 162 35.38 -7.73 -14.75
C SER A 162 35.04 -7.68 -13.24
N THR A 163 33.77 -7.62 -12.86
CA THR A 163 33.32 -7.57 -11.46
C THR A 163 32.52 -8.80 -11.09
N ARG A 164 33.13 -9.98 -11.07
CA ARG A 164 32.60 -11.12 -10.29
C ARG A 164 33.16 -11.09 -8.87
N PRO A 165 32.38 -10.73 -7.83
CA PRO A 165 32.73 -11.11 -6.47
C PRO A 165 32.41 -12.59 -6.27
N GLN A 166 33.25 -13.25 -5.49
CA GLN A 166 32.88 -14.47 -4.77
C GLN A 166 31.48 -14.28 -4.15
N LEU A 167 30.60 -15.28 -4.36
CA LEU A 167 29.35 -15.56 -3.65
C LEU A 167 29.07 -14.66 -2.43
N ALA A 168 28.55 -13.47 -2.70
CA ALA A 168 27.65 -12.67 -1.87
C ALA A 168 27.17 -11.53 -2.78
N PRO A 169 25.85 -11.32 -2.97
CA PRO A 169 25.39 -10.10 -3.62
C PRO A 169 25.72 -8.94 -2.69
N SER A 170 26.77 -8.17 -2.99
CA SER A 170 26.77 -6.79 -2.57
C SER A 170 25.66 -6.12 -3.38
N HIS A 171 24.49 -5.97 -2.74
CA HIS A 171 23.56 -4.91 -3.10
C HIS A 171 24.38 -3.65 -3.41
N PRO A 172 24.00 -2.83 -4.41
CA PRO A 172 24.57 -1.50 -4.48
C PRO A 172 24.44 -0.93 -3.06
N SER A 173 25.55 -0.50 -2.46
CA SER A 173 25.57 0.00 -1.07
C SER A 173 24.65 1.22 -0.88
N ARG A 174 24.05 1.68 -1.98
CA ARG A 174 23.19 2.81 -2.14
C ARG A 174 22.23 2.54 -3.30
N ASP A 175 20.96 2.33 -2.99
CA ASP A 175 19.89 2.33 -3.99
C ASP A 175 19.73 3.77 -4.51
N PRO A 176 19.84 4.06 -5.82
CA PRO A 176 19.64 5.41 -6.37
C PRO A 176 18.25 5.99 -6.05
N VAL A 177 17.25 5.14 -5.78
CA VAL A 177 15.93 5.57 -5.30
C VAL A 177 16.02 6.23 -3.91
N CYS A 178 17.08 5.95 -3.15
CA CYS A 178 17.31 6.53 -1.83
C CYS A 178 18.23 7.75 -1.85
N ASP A 179 18.62 8.24 -3.02
CA ASP A 179 19.35 9.50 -3.13
C ASP A 179 18.48 10.67 -2.66
N GLY A 180 19.02 11.43 -1.70
CA GLY A 180 18.30 12.56 -1.08
C GLY A 180 17.28 12.15 -0.02
N PHE A 181 17.19 10.86 0.33
CA PHE A 181 16.43 10.45 1.51
C PHE A 181 17.05 11.09 2.77
N PRO A 182 16.23 11.65 3.68
CA PRO A 182 16.76 12.37 4.84
C PRO A 182 17.47 11.43 5.82
N ASP A 183 18.28 12.00 6.70
CA ASP A 183 18.93 11.22 7.75
C ASP A 183 17.90 10.77 8.79
N THR A 184 17.73 9.46 8.91
CA THR A 184 16.83 8.83 9.89
C THR A 184 17.58 8.12 11.01
N SER A 185 18.88 8.36 11.20
CA SER A 185 19.70 7.59 12.15
C SER A 185 19.20 7.65 13.60
N GLY A 186 18.55 8.76 13.99
CA GLY A 186 17.94 8.94 15.31
C GLY A 186 16.50 8.42 15.43
N ILE A 187 15.88 7.96 14.34
CA ILE A 187 14.46 7.63 14.28
C ILE A 187 14.26 6.14 14.01
N PHE A 188 13.53 5.46 14.89
CA PHE A 188 13.16 4.07 14.71
C PHE A 188 11.69 3.93 14.33
N LEU A 189 11.42 3.32 13.18
CA LEU A 189 10.06 3.04 12.73
C LEU A 189 9.57 1.68 13.24
N VAL A 190 8.35 1.67 13.77
CA VAL A 190 7.57 0.50 14.14
C VAL A 190 6.27 0.49 13.36
N MET A 191 6.06 -0.51 12.51
CA MET A 191 4.83 -0.69 11.74
C MET A 191 3.93 -1.74 12.40
N LYS A 192 2.64 -1.44 12.53
CA LYS A 192 1.57 -2.36 12.95
C LYS A 192 0.73 -2.80 11.75
N THR A 193 0.28 -4.05 11.74
CA THR A 193 -0.69 -4.57 10.77
C THR A 193 -1.51 -5.73 11.35
N GLY A 194 -2.63 -6.09 10.72
CA GLY A 194 -3.30 -7.38 10.96
C GLY A 194 -2.81 -8.47 10.00
N ALA A 195 -2.77 -9.74 10.42
CA ALA A 195 -2.26 -10.79 9.54
C ALA A 195 -3.15 -11.03 8.31
N THR A 196 -4.43 -10.64 8.39
CA THR A 196 -5.43 -10.74 7.31
C THR A 196 -5.26 -9.67 6.22
N GLU A 197 -4.57 -8.56 6.51
CA GLU A 197 -4.36 -7.44 5.58
C GLU A 197 -2.88 -7.17 5.29
N SER A 198 -1.98 -7.90 5.95
CA SER A 198 -0.54 -7.68 5.88
C SER A 198 0.02 -7.80 4.46
N PHE A 199 -0.48 -8.76 3.67
CA PHE A 199 -0.06 -8.94 2.28
C PHE A 199 -0.61 -7.88 1.32
N ASP A 200 -1.72 -7.23 1.66
CA ASP A 200 -2.29 -6.15 0.85
C ASP A 200 -1.56 -4.82 1.06
N LYS A 201 -1.11 -4.56 2.30
CA LYS A 201 -0.56 -3.26 2.72
C LYS A 201 0.97 -3.23 2.84
N VAL A 202 1.59 -4.22 3.49
CA VAL A 202 3.02 -4.19 3.84
C VAL A 202 3.94 -4.18 2.61
N PRO A 203 3.72 -4.99 1.55
CA PRO A 203 4.59 -4.95 0.37
C PRO A 203 4.66 -3.58 -0.29
N MET A 204 3.54 -2.85 -0.37
CA MET A 204 3.50 -1.52 -0.97
C MET A 204 4.39 -0.56 -0.19
N GLN A 205 4.29 -0.55 1.15
CA GLN A 205 5.11 0.28 2.02
C GLN A 205 6.61 -0.02 1.85
N LEU A 206 7.00 -1.30 1.82
CA LEU A 206 8.39 -1.73 1.66
C LEU A 206 8.98 -1.38 0.29
N MET A 207 8.17 -1.41 -0.77
CA MET A 207 8.62 -1.04 -2.11
C MET A 207 8.69 0.48 -2.33
N THR A 208 8.02 1.26 -1.50
CA THR A 208 7.86 2.72 -1.65
C THR A 208 8.44 3.49 -0.46
N VAL A 209 7.58 3.91 0.49
CA VAL A 209 7.85 4.86 1.57
C VAL A 209 8.93 4.37 2.53
N LEU A 210 9.02 3.06 2.75
CA LEU A 210 9.95 2.46 3.72
C LEU A 210 11.21 1.88 3.09
N ARG A 211 11.30 1.88 1.76
CA ARG A 211 12.39 1.25 0.99
C ARG A 211 13.78 1.70 1.42
N CYS A 212 13.90 2.96 1.83
CA CYS A 212 15.17 3.60 2.13
C CYS A 212 15.52 3.60 3.62
N LEU A 213 14.67 3.03 4.47
CA LEU A 213 14.99 2.89 5.88
C LEU A 213 16.06 1.83 6.09
N PRO A 214 17.10 2.11 6.90
CA PRO A 214 18.15 1.14 7.17
C PRO A 214 17.67 0.00 8.08
N ASP A 215 16.66 0.26 8.92
CA ASP A 215 16.10 -0.69 9.87
C ASP A 215 14.66 -0.29 10.24
N LEU A 216 13.84 -1.30 10.54
CA LEU A 216 12.48 -1.13 11.05
C LEU A 216 11.98 -2.43 11.69
N LEU A 217 10.95 -2.35 12.54
CA LEU A 217 10.21 -3.52 13.00
C LEU A 217 8.78 -3.51 12.46
N ILE A 218 8.32 -4.66 11.99
CA ILE A 218 6.92 -4.89 11.61
C ILE A 218 6.33 -5.86 12.62
N PHE A 219 5.20 -5.49 13.21
CA PHE A 219 4.42 -6.29 14.14
C PHE A 219 3.03 -6.57 13.60
N SER A 220 2.53 -7.76 13.90
CA SER A 220 1.18 -8.20 13.59
C SER A 220 0.63 -9.11 14.69
N ASP A 221 -0.59 -9.60 14.50
CA ASP A 221 -1.19 -10.69 15.29
C ASP A 221 -0.74 -12.09 14.84
N LEU A 222 0.21 -12.20 13.92
CA LEU A 222 0.79 -13.48 13.52
C LEU A 222 2.28 -13.33 13.18
N ASP A 223 3.07 -14.34 13.52
CA ASP A 223 4.47 -14.43 13.08
C ASP A 223 4.51 -14.87 11.62
N GLN A 224 5.02 -14.01 10.74
CA GLN A 224 5.04 -14.21 9.29
C GLN A 224 6.33 -13.67 8.66
N ARG A 225 6.57 -14.04 7.41
CA ARG A 225 7.59 -13.39 6.57
C ARG A 225 6.94 -12.83 5.32
N ILE A 226 7.16 -11.55 5.05
CA ILE A 226 6.63 -10.85 3.88
C ILE A 226 7.78 -10.16 3.17
N ALA A 227 7.96 -10.46 1.87
CA ALA A 227 9.02 -9.87 1.04
C ALA A 227 10.43 -9.91 1.68
N GLY A 228 10.75 -10.97 2.43
CA GLY A 228 12.02 -11.13 3.14
C GLY A 228 12.08 -10.51 4.54
N HIS A 229 11.13 -9.64 4.90
CA HIS A 229 11.02 -9.01 6.22
C HIS A 229 10.26 -9.92 7.21
N HIS A 230 10.72 -9.93 8.47
CA HIS A 230 10.05 -10.63 9.56
C HIS A 230 8.95 -9.75 10.15
N VAL A 231 7.71 -10.23 10.04
CA VAL A 231 6.53 -9.67 10.69
C VAL A 231 6.31 -10.45 11.97
N ARG A 232 6.38 -9.78 13.11
CA ARG A 232 6.45 -10.42 14.44
C ARG A 232 5.08 -10.47 15.09
N ASP A 233 4.77 -11.61 15.70
CA ASP A 233 3.62 -11.75 16.59
C ASP A 233 3.80 -10.84 17.81
N SER A 234 3.04 -9.75 17.92
CA SER A 234 3.04 -8.90 19.12
C SER A 234 2.29 -9.54 20.30
N LEU A 235 1.48 -10.57 20.05
CA LEU A 235 0.55 -11.16 21.01
C LEU A 235 1.08 -12.45 21.68
N ASP A 236 2.21 -12.99 21.22
CA ASP A 236 2.80 -14.24 21.75
C ASP A 236 3.14 -14.19 23.26
N THR A 237 3.28 -13.00 23.84
CA THR A 237 3.57 -12.75 25.26
C THR A 237 2.36 -12.24 26.05
N VAL A 238 1.18 -12.13 25.44
CA VAL A 238 -0.05 -11.77 26.17
C VAL A 238 -0.38 -12.85 27.20
N LEU A 239 -0.75 -12.43 28.42
CA LEU A 239 -1.09 -13.34 29.50
C LEU A 239 -2.24 -14.28 29.11
N ALA A 240 -2.09 -15.56 29.50
CA ALA A 240 -3.14 -16.57 29.33
C ALA A 240 -4.47 -16.13 29.96
N GLU A 241 -4.44 -15.42 31.09
CA GLU A 241 -5.64 -14.87 31.76
C GLU A 241 -6.41 -13.85 30.90
N ALA A 242 -5.72 -13.11 30.03
CA ALA A 242 -6.36 -12.19 29.10
C ALA A 242 -6.86 -12.88 27.83
N ARG A 243 -6.20 -13.96 27.41
CA ARG A 243 -6.45 -14.68 26.15
C ARG A 243 -7.47 -15.80 26.27
N ASP A 244 -7.38 -16.60 27.33
CA ASP A 244 -8.11 -17.85 27.46
C ASP A 244 -9.58 -17.57 27.83
N GLY A 245 -10.52 -18.17 27.07
CA GLY A 245 -11.95 -17.88 27.19
C GLY A 245 -12.36 -16.48 26.72
N ASN A 246 -11.47 -15.75 26.04
CA ASN A 246 -11.75 -14.44 25.46
C ASN A 246 -11.99 -14.56 23.95
N ALA A 247 -13.16 -14.09 23.48
CA ALA A 247 -13.56 -14.11 22.08
C ALA A 247 -12.71 -13.16 21.21
N ASP A 248 -12.11 -12.12 21.80
CA ASP A 248 -11.19 -11.22 21.08
C ASP A 248 -10.03 -11.99 20.42
N PHE A 249 -9.64 -13.13 21.00
CA PHE A 249 -8.55 -13.98 20.50
C PHE A 249 -9.03 -15.15 19.62
N ASP A 250 -10.30 -15.20 19.24
CA ASP A 250 -10.79 -16.23 18.30
C ASP A 250 -10.09 -16.12 16.95
N LEU A 251 -9.98 -14.90 16.41
CA LEU A 251 -9.25 -14.64 15.16
C LEU A 251 -7.79 -15.09 15.28
N TYR A 252 -7.11 -14.75 16.38
CA TYR A 252 -5.72 -15.16 16.63
C TYR A 252 -5.52 -16.68 16.61
N ARG A 253 -6.44 -17.42 17.24
CA ARG A 253 -6.42 -18.89 17.24
C ARG A 253 -6.67 -19.46 15.84
N GLN A 254 -7.61 -18.88 15.10
CA GLN A 254 -7.93 -19.27 13.73
C GLN A 254 -6.73 -19.03 12.80
N GLN A 255 -6.10 -17.85 12.87
CA GLN A 255 -4.94 -17.49 12.08
C GLN A 255 -3.76 -18.44 12.33
N LYS A 256 -3.53 -18.86 13.59
CA LYS A 256 -2.51 -19.86 13.94
C LYS A 256 -2.82 -21.27 13.47
N ALA A 257 -4.10 -21.62 13.34
CA ALA A 257 -4.53 -22.91 12.82
C ALA A 257 -4.60 -22.95 11.29
N CYS A 258 -4.61 -21.79 10.63
CA CYS A 258 -4.69 -21.67 9.18
C CYS A 258 -3.44 -22.24 8.51
N ALA A 259 -3.64 -23.23 7.63
CA ALA A 259 -2.57 -23.90 6.88
C ALA A 259 -2.35 -23.32 5.48
N ILE A 260 -3.16 -22.33 5.07
CA ILE A 260 -3.11 -21.66 3.78
C ILE A 260 -2.97 -20.14 3.99
N ASP A 261 -3.22 -19.32 2.97
CA ASP A 261 -3.17 -17.87 3.13
C ASP A 261 -4.28 -17.36 4.08
N GLN A 262 -3.96 -16.28 4.79
CA GLN A 262 -4.79 -15.76 5.87
C GLN A 262 -6.09 -15.11 5.38
N ASP A 263 -6.08 -14.51 4.19
CA ASP A 263 -7.26 -13.87 3.60
C ASP A 263 -8.33 -14.93 3.26
N MET A 264 -7.93 -16.05 2.65
CA MET A 264 -8.83 -17.17 2.39
C MET A 264 -9.39 -17.77 3.69
N CYS A 265 -8.56 -17.93 4.72
CA CYS A 265 -9.02 -18.42 6.03
C CYS A 265 -10.00 -17.45 6.71
N ALA A 266 -9.73 -16.15 6.67
CA ALA A 266 -10.58 -15.15 7.31
C ALA A 266 -11.94 -15.01 6.62
N LYS A 267 -12.00 -15.11 5.30
CA LYS A 267 -13.26 -15.02 4.52
C LYS A 267 -14.15 -16.26 4.62
N SER A 268 -13.59 -17.40 5.03
CA SER A 268 -14.27 -18.70 5.00
C SER A 268 -14.90 -19.11 6.33
N VAL A 269 -14.77 -18.29 7.38
CA VAL A 269 -15.25 -18.58 8.73
C VAL A 269 -16.16 -17.45 9.20
N ASP A 270 -17.36 -17.80 9.66
CA ASP A 270 -18.26 -16.84 10.31
C ASP A 270 -17.56 -16.25 11.55
N GLY A 271 -17.40 -14.93 11.56
CA GLY A 271 -16.83 -14.17 12.66
C GLY A 271 -17.45 -12.77 12.73
N PRO A 272 -17.34 -12.07 13.89
CA PRO A 272 -17.75 -10.67 13.97
C PRO A 272 -16.96 -9.83 12.96
N GLU A 273 -17.62 -8.89 12.28
CA GLU A 273 -16.94 -7.95 11.36
C GLU A 273 -15.79 -7.20 12.06
N ASP A 274 -15.92 -6.96 13.36
CA ASP A 274 -14.93 -6.27 14.20
C ASP A 274 -13.85 -7.17 14.81
N ALA A 275 -13.75 -8.46 14.42
CA ALA A 275 -12.83 -9.41 15.05
C ALA A 275 -11.36 -8.94 14.97
N GLY A 276 -10.95 -8.34 13.86
CA GLY A 276 -9.62 -7.76 13.70
C GLY A 276 -9.38 -6.60 14.66
N TRP A 277 -10.36 -5.70 14.78
CA TRP A 277 -10.30 -4.54 15.67
C TRP A 277 -10.24 -4.94 17.15
N ASN A 278 -11.07 -5.91 17.56
CA ASN A 278 -11.10 -6.44 18.92
C ASN A 278 -9.78 -7.13 19.31
N LEU A 279 -9.08 -7.74 18.37
CA LEU A 279 -7.76 -8.34 18.61
C LEU A 279 -6.65 -7.28 18.64
N ASP A 280 -6.75 -6.25 17.81
CA ASP A 280 -5.73 -5.22 17.63
C ASP A 280 -5.40 -4.45 18.91
N LYS A 281 -6.39 -4.26 19.81
CA LYS A 281 -6.21 -3.51 21.06
C LYS A 281 -5.13 -4.05 22.00
N TYR A 282 -4.69 -5.30 21.83
CA TYR A 282 -3.63 -5.93 22.64
C TYR A 282 -2.21 -5.69 22.11
N LYS A 283 -2.03 -5.09 20.93
CA LYS A 283 -0.72 -5.00 20.27
C LYS A 283 0.15 -3.85 20.80
N ASN A 284 -0.42 -2.63 20.95
CA ASN A 284 0.37 -1.39 21.07
C ASN A 284 1.40 -1.39 22.22
N ILE A 285 1.01 -1.83 23.43
CA ILE A 285 1.92 -1.82 24.58
C ILE A 285 3.01 -2.90 24.44
N HIS A 286 2.62 -4.10 23.99
CA HIS A 286 3.57 -5.19 23.71
C HIS A 286 4.56 -4.81 22.60
N MET A 287 4.10 -4.14 21.56
CA MET A 287 4.96 -3.61 20.49
C MET A 287 6.01 -2.65 21.03
N ALA A 288 5.62 -1.69 21.89
CA ALA A 288 6.57 -0.74 22.47
C ALA A 288 7.62 -1.44 23.34
N GLU A 289 7.19 -2.40 24.18
CA GLU A 289 8.12 -3.15 25.03
C GLU A 289 9.11 -3.98 24.22
N LYS A 290 8.61 -4.73 23.23
CA LYS A 290 9.45 -5.55 22.34
C LYS A 290 10.39 -4.70 21.51
N THR A 291 9.89 -3.58 20.97
CA THR A 291 10.70 -2.64 20.19
C THR A 291 11.88 -2.14 21.01
N TYR A 292 11.62 -1.61 22.22
CA TYR A 292 12.68 -1.07 23.05
C TYR A 292 13.70 -2.14 23.48
N ARG A 293 13.25 -3.36 23.73
CA ARG A 293 14.14 -4.49 24.04
C ARG A 293 15.06 -4.85 22.88
N MET A 294 14.54 -4.81 21.65
CA MET A 294 15.28 -5.20 20.44
C MET A 294 16.14 -4.09 19.86
N ARG A 295 15.72 -2.83 20.04
CA ARG A 295 16.26 -1.63 19.40
C ARG A 295 16.27 -0.44 20.38
N PRO A 296 16.94 -0.55 21.53
CA PRO A 296 17.09 0.59 22.43
C PRO A 296 18.03 1.64 21.80
N GLY A 297 17.95 2.88 22.29
CA GLY A 297 18.95 3.92 22.00
C GLY A 297 18.66 4.85 20.81
N TYR A 298 17.50 4.73 20.16
CA TYR A 298 17.03 5.74 19.20
C TYR A 298 16.44 6.95 19.92
N ASP A 299 16.56 8.14 19.31
CA ASP A 299 16.02 9.41 19.82
C ASP A 299 14.50 9.45 19.78
N TRP A 300 13.92 8.88 18.72
CA TRP A 300 12.48 8.84 18.49
C TRP A 300 12.02 7.46 18.05
N TYR A 301 10.88 7.01 18.56
CA TYR A 301 10.20 5.79 18.15
C TYR A 301 8.88 6.19 17.50
N VAL A 302 8.75 5.94 16.21
CA VAL A 302 7.60 6.33 15.39
C VAL A 302 6.77 5.09 15.10
N PHE A 303 5.54 5.06 15.60
CA PHE A 303 4.60 3.97 15.41
C PHE A 303 3.59 4.36 14.34
N ILE A 304 3.40 3.49 13.33
CA ILE A 304 2.45 3.70 12.23
C ILE A 304 1.68 2.42 11.92
N ASP A 305 0.52 2.55 11.31
CA ASP A 305 -0.21 1.44 10.72
C ASP A 305 0.26 1.18 9.27
N ALA A 306 -0.01 -0.01 8.74
CA ALA A 306 0.43 -0.41 7.40
C ALA A 306 -0.21 0.39 6.25
N ASP A 307 -1.30 1.11 6.50
CA ASP A 307 -1.99 2.05 5.60
C ASP A 307 -1.76 3.52 5.98
N THR A 308 -0.71 3.80 6.77
CA THR A 308 -0.23 5.16 7.04
C THR A 308 0.93 5.51 6.11
N TYR A 309 0.79 6.58 5.35
CA TYR A 309 1.87 7.16 4.56
C TYR A 309 2.75 8.06 5.42
N VAL A 310 4.05 8.08 5.18
CA VAL A 310 5.02 8.93 5.89
C VAL A 310 5.84 9.76 4.89
N SER A 311 5.71 11.09 4.93
CA SER A 311 6.64 12.00 4.27
C SER A 311 7.88 12.17 5.14
N TRP A 312 8.92 11.39 4.85
CA TRP A 312 10.18 11.39 5.60
C TRP A 312 10.84 12.77 5.69
N PRO A 313 10.95 13.54 4.59
CA PRO A 313 11.57 14.87 4.67
C PRO A 313 10.86 15.83 5.62
N ASN A 314 9.53 15.71 5.73
CA ASN A 314 8.76 16.52 6.67
C ASN A 314 8.84 15.99 8.10
N LEU A 315 8.76 14.67 8.29
CA LEU A 315 8.85 14.05 9.60
C LEU A 315 10.19 14.34 10.28
N VAL A 316 11.30 14.15 9.57
CA VAL A 316 12.65 14.41 10.11
C VAL A 316 12.79 15.88 10.52
N GLN A 317 12.43 16.80 9.62
CA GLN A 317 12.47 18.23 9.93
C GLN A 317 11.61 18.58 11.15
N MET A 318 10.41 18.01 11.28
CA MET A 318 9.56 18.24 12.45
C MET A 318 10.25 17.79 13.74
N LEU A 319 10.83 16.59 13.76
CA LEU A 319 11.49 16.03 14.93
C LEU A 319 12.79 16.74 15.31
N ASP A 320 13.52 17.29 14.33
CA ASP A 320 14.72 18.12 14.57
C ASP A 320 14.45 19.39 15.40
N ARG A 321 13.17 19.79 15.52
CA ARG A 321 12.75 20.95 16.32
C ARG A 321 12.48 20.61 17.79
N LEU A 322 12.50 19.34 18.15
CA LEU A 322 12.08 18.84 19.47
C LEU A 322 13.22 18.17 20.21
N ASP A 323 13.22 18.25 21.54
CA ASP A 323 14.21 17.59 22.39
C ASP A 323 13.79 16.14 22.76
N PRO A 324 14.45 15.09 22.23
CA PRO A 324 14.15 13.69 22.54
C PRO A 324 14.55 13.29 23.98
N SER A 325 15.33 14.11 24.68
CA SER A 325 15.70 13.86 26.08
C SER A 325 14.58 14.18 27.08
N LYS A 326 13.50 14.83 26.61
CA LYS A 326 12.27 15.08 27.36
C LYS A 326 11.29 13.93 27.18
N GLU A 327 10.46 13.69 28.19
CA GLU A 327 9.41 12.67 28.14
C GLU A 327 8.29 13.18 27.24
N ARG A 328 8.24 12.69 25.99
CA ARG A 328 7.29 13.13 24.97
C ARG A 328 6.50 11.95 24.44
N TYR A 329 5.20 12.17 24.32
CA TYR A 329 4.27 11.35 23.55
C TYR A 329 3.54 12.29 22.60
N LEU A 330 3.75 12.15 21.30
CA LEU A 330 3.27 13.09 20.29
C LEU A 330 2.31 12.39 19.33
N GLY A 331 1.26 13.07 18.89
CA GLY A 331 0.42 12.58 17.80
C GLY A 331 -0.73 13.51 17.46
N SER A 332 -1.69 12.99 16.68
CA SER A 332 -2.97 13.64 16.42
C SER A 332 -3.94 13.32 17.56
N PRO A 333 -4.29 14.28 18.44
CA PRO A 333 -5.08 13.97 19.62
C PRO A 333 -6.54 13.62 19.26
N THR A 334 -7.06 12.62 19.95
CA THR A 334 -8.48 12.26 20.05
C THR A 334 -8.80 12.06 21.53
N MET A 335 -10.08 11.85 21.86
CA MET A 335 -10.60 11.90 23.23
C MET A 335 -11.59 10.78 23.49
N ILE A 336 -11.37 10.03 24.57
CA ILE A 336 -12.36 9.14 25.18
C ILE A 336 -12.56 9.59 26.62
N GLY A 337 -13.79 9.99 26.97
CA GLY A 337 -14.07 10.64 28.24
C GLY A 337 -13.24 11.92 28.40
N ASN A 338 -12.36 11.94 29.40
CA ASN A 338 -11.45 13.06 29.68
C ASN A 338 -9.97 12.72 29.40
N VAL A 339 -9.69 11.61 28.70
CA VAL A 339 -8.33 11.15 28.43
C VAL A 339 -7.98 11.46 26.97
N PRO A 340 -7.03 12.38 26.73
CA PRO A 340 -6.52 12.60 25.39
C PRO A 340 -5.51 11.50 25.02
N PHE A 341 -5.57 11.02 23.78
CA PHE A 341 -4.63 10.03 23.23
C PHE A 341 -4.32 10.32 21.77
N ALA A 342 -3.15 9.88 21.29
CA ALA A 342 -2.84 9.97 19.87
C ALA A 342 -3.65 8.92 19.09
N HIS A 343 -4.33 9.35 18.03
CA HIS A 343 -5.01 8.44 17.10
C HIS A 343 -4.01 7.50 16.43
N GLY A 344 -4.17 6.18 16.65
CA GLY A 344 -3.20 5.16 16.23
C GLY A 344 -2.90 5.18 14.74
N GLY A 345 -3.94 5.29 13.91
CA GLY A 345 -3.81 5.31 12.46
C GLY A 345 -3.04 6.52 11.91
N SER A 346 -3.19 7.69 12.55
CA SER A 346 -2.41 8.88 12.16
C SER A 346 -0.89 8.68 12.34
N GLY A 347 -0.52 7.69 13.15
CA GLY A 347 0.81 7.51 13.68
C GLY A 347 1.03 8.31 14.96
N TYR A 348 1.91 7.80 15.81
CA TYR A 348 2.31 8.46 17.06
C TYR A 348 3.79 8.26 17.34
N ILE A 349 4.35 9.17 18.13
CA ILE A 349 5.80 9.27 18.32
C ILE A 349 6.08 9.32 19.82
N VAL A 350 7.04 8.52 20.26
CA VAL A 350 7.49 8.48 21.67
C VAL A 350 8.98 8.77 21.70
N SER A 351 9.40 9.70 22.57
CA SER A 351 10.82 10.04 22.70
C SER A 351 11.63 8.93 23.36
N SER A 352 12.95 8.95 23.16
CA SER A 352 13.90 8.05 23.81
C SER A 352 13.75 8.03 25.32
N LYS A 353 13.62 9.21 25.92
CA LYS A 353 13.44 9.36 27.36
C LYS A 353 12.14 8.72 27.83
N ALA A 354 11.03 8.96 27.15
CA ALA A 354 9.73 8.38 27.49
C ALA A 354 9.74 6.85 27.32
N MET A 355 10.26 6.31 26.22
CA MET A 355 10.40 4.85 26.03
C MET A 355 11.27 4.20 27.12
N ALA A 356 12.40 4.85 27.47
CA ALA A 356 13.28 4.36 28.53
C ALA A 356 12.61 4.36 29.90
N GLN A 357 11.82 5.39 30.24
CA GLN A 357 11.06 5.40 31.49
C GLN A 357 9.90 4.40 31.46
N PHE A 358 9.16 4.33 30.35
CA PHE A 358 7.94 3.54 30.23
C PHE A 358 8.25 2.05 30.24
N VAL A 359 8.91 1.53 29.20
CA VAL A 359 9.15 0.08 29.03
C VAL A 359 10.55 -0.33 29.45
N GLY A 360 11.53 0.57 29.40
CA GLY A 360 12.92 0.27 29.77
C GLY A 360 13.10 0.05 31.28
N LYS A 361 12.46 0.87 32.11
CA LYS A 361 12.50 0.74 33.59
C LYS A 361 11.38 -0.10 34.17
N ASN A 362 10.34 -0.41 33.40
CA ASN A 362 9.23 -1.26 33.82
C ASN A 362 9.09 -2.46 32.87
N PRO A 363 10.05 -3.40 32.87
CA PRO A 363 9.92 -4.62 32.08
C PRO A 363 8.70 -5.42 32.56
N GLY A 364 7.86 -5.88 31.63
CA GLY A 364 6.59 -6.55 31.92
C GLY A 364 5.40 -5.59 32.04
N VAL A 365 5.57 -4.29 31.78
CA VAL A 365 4.47 -3.31 31.81
C VAL A 365 3.35 -3.70 30.87
N ALA A 366 3.64 -4.29 29.71
CA ALA A 366 2.60 -4.76 28.79
C ALA A 366 1.65 -5.75 29.47
N ASN A 367 2.20 -6.72 30.21
CA ASN A 367 1.40 -7.72 30.91
C ASN A 367 0.55 -7.15 32.05
N SER A 368 0.96 -6.05 32.69
CA SER A 368 0.12 -5.44 33.73
C SER A 368 -1.18 -4.82 33.21
N PHE A 369 -1.27 -4.57 31.90
CA PHE A 369 -2.48 -4.02 31.26
C PHE A 369 -3.32 -5.06 30.52
N ASP A 370 -2.79 -6.27 30.25
CA ASP A 370 -3.46 -7.30 29.45
C ASP A 370 -4.91 -7.60 29.89
N VAL A 371 -5.15 -7.75 31.19
CA VAL A 371 -6.50 -8.05 31.72
C VAL A 371 -7.42 -6.83 31.62
N ARG A 372 -6.90 -5.61 31.82
CA ARG A 372 -7.68 -4.37 31.76
C ARG A 372 -8.16 -4.08 30.34
N ILE A 373 -7.34 -4.33 29.33
CA ILE A 373 -7.64 -4.09 27.91
C ILE A 373 -8.93 -4.81 27.45
N LYS A 374 -9.30 -5.93 28.09
CA LYS A 374 -10.54 -6.67 27.77
C LYS A 374 -11.79 -5.80 27.78
N ALA A 375 -11.87 -4.85 28.70
CA ALA A 375 -13.05 -3.99 28.90
C ALA A 375 -13.02 -2.70 28.06
N GLU A 376 -12.04 -2.55 27.18
CA GLU A 376 -11.74 -1.30 26.49
C GLU A 376 -11.85 -1.50 24.98
N CYS A 377 -12.11 -0.41 24.24
CA CYS A 377 -12.34 -0.49 22.79
C CYS A 377 -11.06 -0.57 21.96
N CYS A 378 -9.98 0.08 22.43
CA CYS A 378 -8.98 0.63 21.53
C CYS A 378 -7.57 0.53 22.12
N GLY A 379 -6.61 0.05 21.32
CA GLY A 379 -5.23 -0.19 21.76
C GLY A 379 -4.39 1.09 21.91
N ASP A 380 -4.65 2.10 21.08
CA ASP A 380 -4.01 3.43 21.13
C ASP A 380 -4.47 4.23 22.36
N TYR A 381 -5.75 4.17 22.70
CA TYR A 381 -6.28 4.66 23.97
C TYR A 381 -5.58 3.99 25.15
N MET A 382 -5.50 2.65 25.15
CA MET A 382 -4.84 1.91 26.23
C MET A 382 -3.33 2.15 26.30
N PHE A 383 -2.68 2.47 25.18
CA PHE A 383 -1.30 2.91 25.16
C PHE A 383 -1.10 4.25 25.89
N ALA A 384 -1.98 5.22 25.65
CA ALA A 384 -1.96 6.51 26.34
C ALA A 384 -2.24 6.36 27.85
N VAL A 385 -3.23 5.52 28.20
CA VAL A 385 -3.51 5.17 29.60
C VAL A 385 -2.29 4.54 30.26
N ALA A 386 -1.62 3.59 29.60
CA ALA A 386 -0.45 2.93 30.14
C ALA A 386 0.75 3.88 30.31
N LEU A 387 0.98 4.78 29.35
CA LEU A 387 2.00 5.83 29.48
C LEU A 387 1.72 6.75 30.67
N ASN A 388 0.48 7.23 30.79
CA ASN A 388 0.10 8.13 31.87
C ASN A 388 0.15 7.44 33.25
N ASP A 389 -0.40 6.24 33.37
CA ASP A 389 -0.43 5.48 34.63
C ASP A 389 0.99 5.06 35.08
N THR A 390 1.92 4.84 34.14
CA THR A 390 3.28 4.39 34.47
C THR A 390 4.26 5.54 34.69
N ILE A 391 4.19 6.60 33.88
CA ILE A 391 5.19 7.69 33.88
C ILE A 391 4.58 9.10 33.85
N GLY A 392 3.26 9.26 33.87
CA GLY A 392 2.60 10.57 33.95
C GLY A 392 2.67 11.42 32.68
N VAL A 393 2.88 10.79 31.51
CA VAL A 393 2.97 11.47 30.20
C VAL A 393 1.63 11.41 29.48
N THR A 394 1.15 12.56 29.02
CA THR A 394 -0.02 12.72 28.15
C THR A 394 0.40 13.13 26.74
N VAL A 395 -0.51 13.01 25.77
CA VAL A 395 -0.23 13.37 24.36
C VAL A 395 -0.05 14.87 24.17
N ASP A 396 1.04 15.27 23.50
CA ASP A 396 1.24 16.59 22.90
C ASP A 396 0.72 16.58 21.45
N SER A 397 -0.04 17.61 21.07
CA SER A 397 -0.63 17.69 19.72
C SER A 397 0.39 18.13 18.67
N ILE A 398 0.59 17.30 17.65
CA ILE A 398 1.32 17.64 16.40
C ILE A 398 0.38 17.70 15.18
N TRP A 399 -0.93 17.79 15.41
CA TRP A 399 -1.90 18.01 14.33
C TRP A 399 -1.78 19.45 13.78
N PRO A 400 -1.92 19.68 12.45
CA PRO A 400 -2.28 18.74 11.38
C PRO A 400 -1.09 18.03 10.72
N THR A 401 0.15 18.24 11.17
CA THR A 401 1.31 17.64 10.51
C THR A 401 1.28 16.12 10.60
N ILE A 402 0.90 15.59 11.76
CA ILE A 402 0.45 14.21 11.89
C ILE A 402 -1.08 14.22 11.90
N ASN A 403 -1.72 13.50 10.97
CA ASN A 403 -3.17 13.50 10.83
C ASN A 403 -3.69 12.15 10.32
N GLY A 404 -4.99 11.92 10.53
CA GLY A 404 -5.67 10.68 10.16
C GLY A 404 -6.34 10.72 8.80
N GLU A 405 -6.14 11.80 8.04
CA GLU A 405 -6.83 12.04 6.77
C GLU A 405 -5.95 11.64 5.59
N LYS A 406 -6.60 11.34 4.46
CA LYS A 406 -5.92 11.09 3.18
C LYS A 406 -6.27 12.17 2.16
N PRO A 407 -5.64 12.24 0.99
CA PRO A 407 -5.89 13.32 0.03
C PRO A 407 -7.37 13.53 -0.34
N SER A 408 -8.21 12.49 -0.33
CA SER A 408 -9.64 12.64 -0.56
C SER A 408 -10.42 13.16 0.65
N THR A 409 -9.93 12.95 1.88
CA THR A 409 -10.59 13.35 3.13
C THR A 409 -9.85 14.46 3.90
N LEU A 410 -8.78 15.03 3.34
CA LEU A 410 -8.13 16.19 3.93
C LEU A 410 -9.05 17.41 3.85
N PRO A 411 -9.36 18.07 4.99
CA PRO A 411 -10.16 19.29 4.99
C PRO A 411 -9.31 20.48 4.55
N PHE A 412 -9.55 20.98 3.35
CA PHE A 412 -8.95 22.22 2.86
C PHE A 412 -9.82 23.42 3.24
N GLY A 413 -9.22 24.53 3.65
CA GLY A 413 -9.96 25.70 4.08
C GLY A 413 -9.19 26.53 5.10
N PRO A 414 -9.88 27.44 5.81
CA PRO A 414 -9.26 28.28 6.83
C PRO A 414 -8.50 27.44 7.86
N GLY A 415 -7.21 27.74 8.08
CA GLY A 415 -6.40 27.14 9.16
C GLY A 415 -5.12 26.47 8.69
N HIS A 416 -5.18 25.51 7.76
CA HIS A 416 -4.08 24.55 7.56
C HIS A 416 -3.35 24.65 6.22
N TRP A 417 -3.69 25.62 5.37
CA TRP A 417 -3.20 25.74 4.00
C TRP A 417 -1.67 25.65 3.83
N CYS A 418 -0.92 26.31 4.72
CA CYS A 418 0.55 26.33 4.70
C CYS A 418 1.21 25.45 5.76
N HIS A 419 0.45 24.55 6.40
CA HIS A 419 1.03 23.60 7.34
C HIS A 419 1.76 22.48 6.59
N ALA A 420 2.87 22.04 7.15
CA ALA A 420 3.55 20.83 6.69
C ALA A 420 2.70 19.59 7.00
N ILE A 421 2.76 18.57 6.13
CA ILE A 421 2.11 17.27 6.31
C ILE A 421 3.14 16.14 6.32
N ALA A 422 3.19 15.38 7.40
CA ALA A 422 4.15 14.30 7.60
C ALA A 422 3.47 12.92 7.52
N THR A 423 2.21 12.78 7.94
CA THR A 423 1.46 11.52 7.78
C THR A 423 0.09 11.74 7.16
N MET A 424 -0.39 10.69 6.50
CA MET A 424 -1.77 10.52 6.01
C MET A 424 -2.18 9.08 6.26
N HIS A 425 -3.41 8.83 6.67
CA HIS A 425 -3.87 7.49 7.06
C HIS A 425 -5.04 7.01 6.21
N HIS A 426 -5.38 5.72 6.31
CA HIS A 426 -6.35 5.03 5.45
C HIS A 426 -6.01 5.10 3.96
N MET A 427 -4.71 5.19 3.66
CA MET A 427 -4.19 5.16 2.29
C MET A 427 -4.11 3.70 1.85
N ASN A 428 -4.91 3.34 0.85
CA ASN A 428 -4.77 2.02 0.23
C ASN A 428 -3.48 1.97 -0.62
N SER A 429 -3.14 0.79 -1.14
CA SER A 429 -1.89 0.60 -1.89
C SER A 429 -1.79 1.42 -3.18
N GLU A 430 -2.93 1.75 -3.81
CA GLU A 430 -2.96 2.67 -4.97
C GLU A 430 -2.64 4.10 -4.53
N GLU A 431 -3.29 4.60 -3.48
CA GLU A 431 -3.07 5.93 -2.92
C GLU A 431 -1.63 6.12 -2.42
N VAL A 432 -1.05 5.11 -1.74
CA VAL A 432 0.37 5.13 -1.33
C VAL A 432 1.28 5.22 -2.55
N SER A 433 1.04 4.41 -3.58
CA SER A 433 1.86 4.43 -4.81
C SER A 433 1.76 5.77 -5.54
N GLU A 434 0.56 6.33 -5.68
CA GLU A 434 0.32 7.61 -6.33
C GLU A 434 1.01 8.75 -5.58
N PHE A 435 0.88 8.78 -4.25
CA PHE A 435 1.49 9.82 -3.43
C PHE A 435 3.01 9.73 -3.42
N TRP A 436 3.56 8.51 -3.36
CA TRP A 436 5.00 8.28 -3.45
C TRP A 436 5.60 8.76 -4.77
N ASP A 437 4.93 8.50 -5.90
CA ASP A 437 5.39 9.00 -7.20
C ASP A 437 5.34 10.53 -7.29
N PHE A 438 4.28 11.16 -6.75
CA PHE A 438 4.21 12.61 -6.61
C PHE A 438 5.37 13.16 -5.77
N GLU A 439 5.58 12.62 -4.57
CA GLU A 439 6.60 13.07 -3.62
C GLU A 439 8.02 12.94 -4.24
N ARG A 440 8.30 11.82 -4.91
CA ARG A 440 9.58 11.59 -5.61
C ARG A 440 9.82 12.63 -6.69
N ARG A 441 8.84 12.89 -7.56
CA ARG A 441 8.95 13.89 -8.64
C ARG A 441 9.11 15.30 -8.08
N ARG A 442 8.45 15.60 -6.95
CA ARG A 442 8.59 16.86 -6.23
C ARG A 442 10.01 17.05 -5.71
N TYR A 443 10.53 16.09 -4.92
CA TYR A 443 11.83 16.27 -4.24
C TYR A 443 13.04 16.26 -5.17
N ILE A 444 12.91 15.75 -6.39
CA ILE A 444 13.93 15.95 -7.43
C ILE A 444 14.16 17.44 -7.73
N ASN A 445 13.11 18.26 -7.64
CA ASN A 445 13.14 19.66 -8.09
C ASN A 445 13.21 20.67 -6.93
N THR A 446 12.71 20.30 -5.75
CA THR A 446 12.71 21.18 -4.58
C THR A 446 12.87 20.41 -3.29
N GLN A 447 13.65 20.96 -2.36
CA GLN A 447 13.91 20.38 -1.03
C GLN A 447 13.07 21.06 0.06
N THR A 448 12.11 21.92 -0.33
CA THR A 448 11.21 22.58 0.62
C THR A 448 10.20 21.60 1.21
N PRO A 449 9.79 21.78 2.49
CA PRO A 449 8.75 20.96 3.09
C PRO A 449 7.48 20.89 2.24
N LEU A 450 6.85 19.72 2.19
CA LEU A 450 5.56 19.52 1.55
C LEU A 450 4.45 20.14 2.41
N VAL A 451 3.60 20.98 1.84
CA VAL A 451 2.48 21.63 2.55
C VAL A 451 1.12 21.26 1.98
N LEU A 452 0.04 21.42 2.76
CA LEU A 452 -1.32 21.06 2.36
C LEU A 452 -1.77 21.72 1.04
N LYS A 453 -1.35 22.96 0.77
CA LYS A 453 -1.59 23.64 -0.51
C LYS A 453 -1.23 22.76 -1.72
N GLU A 454 -0.10 22.07 -1.66
CA GLU A 454 0.36 21.24 -2.79
C GLU A 454 -0.49 19.99 -2.94
N VAL A 455 -0.89 19.38 -1.82
CA VAL A 455 -1.81 18.24 -1.82
C VAL A 455 -3.14 18.64 -2.46
N TYR A 456 -3.66 19.85 -2.18
CA TYR A 456 -4.84 20.39 -2.86
C TYR A 456 -4.66 20.43 -4.38
N HIS A 457 -3.60 21.08 -4.87
CA HIS A 457 -3.41 21.29 -6.31
C HIS A 457 -3.20 19.98 -7.08
N VAL A 458 -2.62 18.97 -6.45
CA VAL A 458 -2.32 17.68 -7.10
C VAL A 458 -3.48 16.70 -7.00
N PHE A 459 -4.12 16.58 -5.84
CA PHE A 459 -5.07 15.49 -5.58
C PHE A 459 -6.53 15.94 -5.52
N PHE A 460 -6.81 17.20 -5.16
CA PHE A 460 -8.17 17.72 -5.04
C PHE A 460 -8.60 18.50 -6.28
N GLU A 461 -7.85 19.54 -6.66
CA GLU A 461 -8.23 20.50 -7.71
C GLU A 461 -8.56 19.83 -9.06
N PRO A 462 -7.79 18.85 -9.56
CA PRO A 462 -8.10 18.20 -10.84
C PRO A 462 -9.41 17.39 -10.82
N LYS A 463 -9.89 17.03 -9.63
CA LYS A 463 -11.08 16.19 -9.41
C LYS A 463 -12.30 17.00 -8.97
N LEU A 464 -12.15 18.32 -8.77
CA LEU A 464 -13.20 19.22 -8.31
C LEU A 464 -14.29 19.39 -9.38
N LEU A 465 -15.50 18.94 -9.05
CA LEU A 465 -16.71 19.15 -9.84
C LEU A 465 -17.74 19.91 -8.98
N PRO A 466 -18.65 20.69 -9.56
CA PRO A 466 -19.71 21.36 -8.78
C PRO A 466 -20.64 20.38 -8.08
N VAL A 467 -20.91 19.21 -8.67
CA VAL A 467 -21.86 18.22 -8.17
C VAL A 467 -21.34 16.80 -8.41
N ARG A 468 -21.58 15.89 -7.46
CA ARG A 468 -21.45 14.44 -7.60
C ARG A 468 -22.67 13.75 -7.01
N GLU A 469 -23.24 12.82 -7.76
CA GLU A 469 -24.32 11.94 -7.26
C GLU A 469 -23.74 10.67 -6.63
N ASP A 470 -24.52 10.04 -5.75
CA ASP A 470 -24.14 8.81 -5.04
C ASP A 470 -22.80 9.00 -4.30
N TRP A 471 -22.68 10.17 -3.66
CA TRP A 471 -21.41 10.67 -3.11
C TRP A 471 -21.63 11.42 -1.80
N ASP A 472 -20.75 11.17 -0.83
CA ASP A 472 -20.69 11.84 0.46
C ASP A 472 -19.35 12.57 0.59
N ASN A 473 -19.40 13.90 0.57
CA ASN A 473 -18.24 14.77 0.74
C ASN A 473 -17.96 15.11 2.22
N HIS A 474 -18.62 14.45 3.18
CA HIS A 474 -18.50 14.67 4.62
C HIS A 474 -18.88 16.09 5.05
N SER A 475 -19.96 16.64 4.49
CA SER A 475 -20.50 17.93 4.93
C SER A 475 -21.35 17.76 6.19
N ASP A 476 -20.71 17.87 7.34
CA ASP A 476 -21.26 17.52 8.65
C ASP A 476 -21.03 18.58 9.75
N ASP A 477 -20.57 19.78 9.40
CA ASP A 477 -20.27 20.82 10.39
C ASP A 477 -21.56 21.40 11.01
N TRP A 478 -22.61 21.56 10.20
CA TRP A 478 -23.96 21.90 10.64
C TRP A 478 -25.01 21.38 9.66
N PHE A 479 -26.27 21.31 10.11
CA PHE A 479 -27.36 20.73 9.34
C PHE A 479 -28.63 21.61 9.32
N TYR A 480 -29.33 21.59 8.19
CA TYR A 480 -30.73 21.98 8.07
C TYR A 480 -31.55 20.72 7.79
N MET A 481 -32.48 20.40 8.68
CA MET A 481 -33.28 19.17 8.61
C MET A 481 -34.75 19.47 8.43
N GLY A 482 -35.44 18.54 7.76
CA GLY A 482 -36.90 18.51 7.71
C GLY A 482 -37.50 18.44 9.11
N SER A 483 -38.58 19.19 9.32
CA SER A 483 -39.21 19.39 10.62
C SER A 483 -40.41 18.48 10.87
N ASP A 484 -40.72 17.52 9.98
CA ASP A 484 -41.83 16.59 10.18
C ASP A 484 -41.46 15.49 11.20
N PRO A 485 -42.01 15.52 12.43
CA PRO A 485 -41.64 14.58 13.48
C PRO A 485 -42.18 13.15 13.24
N GLN A 486 -43.03 12.95 12.23
CA GLN A 486 -43.63 11.64 11.93
C GLN A 486 -42.77 10.78 11.00
N ASP A 487 -41.80 11.36 10.30
CA ASP A 487 -41.11 10.69 9.20
C ASP A 487 -39.62 10.35 9.48
N TYR A 488 -38.99 10.95 10.50
CA TYR A 488 -37.54 10.83 10.70
C TYR A 488 -37.10 10.70 12.17
N GLU A 489 -36.37 9.62 12.49
CA GLU A 489 -35.52 9.51 13.69
C GLU A 489 -34.07 9.86 13.31
N TRP A 490 -33.63 11.07 13.64
CA TRP A 490 -32.28 11.55 13.37
C TRP A 490 -31.28 11.08 14.44
N GLU A 491 -30.01 10.91 14.08
CA GLU A 491 -28.99 10.58 15.07
C GLU A 491 -28.75 11.77 16.03
N ASP A 492 -28.57 11.49 17.33
CA ASP A 492 -28.40 12.51 18.38
C ASP A 492 -27.32 13.56 18.03
N TRP A 493 -26.20 13.12 17.48
CA TRP A 493 -25.09 14.01 17.11
C TRP A 493 -25.45 14.98 15.99
N ARG A 494 -26.34 14.58 15.08
CA ARG A 494 -26.84 15.42 13.97
C ARG A 494 -27.83 16.46 14.50
N VAL A 495 -28.70 16.05 15.43
CA VAL A 495 -29.65 16.95 16.12
C VAL A 495 -28.90 18.05 16.90
N VAL A 496 -27.81 17.70 17.58
CA VAL A 496 -26.99 18.68 18.31
C VAL A 496 -26.34 19.72 17.38
N ARG A 497 -26.09 19.37 16.12
CA ARG A 497 -25.50 20.27 15.10
C ARG A 497 -26.55 20.92 14.18
N ALA A 498 -27.84 20.74 14.48
CA ALA A 498 -28.92 21.36 13.72
C ALA A 498 -29.00 22.86 14.01
N VAL A 499 -29.16 23.67 12.95
CA VAL A 499 -29.48 25.09 13.13
C VAL A 499 -30.91 25.23 13.62
N LYS A 500 -31.14 26.04 14.66
CA LYS A 500 -32.48 26.23 15.24
C LYS A 500 -33.37 27.03 14.30
N GLU A 501 -34.67 26.76 14.32
CA GLU A 501 -35.62 27.35 13.37
C GLU A 501 -35.68 28.88 13.43
N GLU A 502 -35.52 29.46 14.62
CA GLU A 502 -35.45 30.90 14.86
C GLU A 502 -34.17 31.57 14.35
N GLU A 503 -33.11 30.79 14.11
CA GLU A 503 -31.81 31.27 13.63
C GLU A 503 -31.71 31.21 12.08
N LYS A 504 -32.63 30.52 11.41
CA LYS A 504 -32.60 30.29 9.96
C LYS A 504 -33.09 31.50 9.15
N SER A 505 -32.36 31.84 8.10
CA SER A 505 -32.81 32.67 6.97
C SER A 505 -33.98 32.03 6.21
N ASP A 506 -34.67 32.80 5.38
CA ASP A 506 -35.76 32.28 4.54
C ASP A 506 -35.30 31.23 3.51
N LEU A 507 -34.00 31.25 3.13
CA LEU A 507 -33.40 30.23 2.27
C LEU A 507 -32.99 29.00 3.07
N GLU A 508 -32.40 29.20 4.24
CA GLU A 508 -31.99 28.11 5.14
C GLU A 508 -33.16 27.25 5.60
N LYS A 509 -34.33 27.86 5.83
CA LYS A 509 -35.59 27.11 6.11
C LYS A 509 -35.99 26.14 5.01
N LYS A 510 -35.56 26.40 3.77
CA LYS A 510 -35.86 25.56 2.59
C LYS A 510 -34.73 24.62 2.22
N ALA A 511 -33.54 24.80 2.80
CA ALA A 511 -32.32 24.08 2.42
C ALA A 511 -32.48 22.56 2.45
N HIS A 512 -33.27 22.06 3.40
CA HIS A 512 -33.52 20.63 3.55
C HIS A 512 -34.45 20.05 2.46
N GLY A 513 -35.20 20.87 1.72
CA GLY A 513 -36.27 20.40 0.83
C GLY A 513 -35.81 19.85 -0.52
N SER A 514 -34.60 20.20 -0.97
CA SER A 514 -34.02 19.69 -2.22
C SER A 514 -32.50 19.91 -2.25
N PHE A 515 -31.81 19.19 -3.13
CA PHE A 515 -30.38 19.42 -3.39
C PHE A 515 -30.13 20.86 -3.88
N GLU A 516 -31.01 21.40 -4.72
CA GLU A 516 -30.91 22.75 -5.25
C GLU A 516 -31.10 23.82 -4.17
N ASP A 517 -32.07 23.65 -3.27
CA ASP A 517 -32.26 24.59 -2.15
C ASP A 517 -31.11 24.52 -1.15
N CYS A 518 -30.57 23.31 -0.89
CA CYS A 518 -29.35 23.14 -0.12
C CYS A 518 -28.18 23.92 -0.75
N GLY A 519 -27.99 23.79 -2.07
CA GLY A 519 -26.96 24.54 -2.78
C GLY A 519 -27.13 26.06 -2.71
N ARG A 520 -28.36 26.56 -2.79
CA ARG A 520 -28.66 28.00 -2.66
C ARG A 520 -28.37 28.53 -1.27
N ALA A 521 -28.70 27.76 -0.22
CA ALA A 521 -28.36 28.12 1.15
C ALA A 521 -26.83 28.16 1.34
N CYS A 522 -26.09 27.22 0.76
CA CYS A 522 -24.62 27.24 0.78
C CYS A 522 -24.03 28.43 0.00
N GLU A 523 -24.67 28.85 -1.10
CA GLU A 523 -24.25 30.03 -1.85
C GLU A 523 -24.41 31.33 -1.04
N GLU A 524 -25.51 31.46 -0.28
CA GLU A 524 -25.75 32.60 0.61
C GLU A 524 -24.83 32.60 1.84
N HIS A 525 -24.61 31.43 2.47
CA HIS A 525 -23.87 31.35 3.72
C HIS A 525 -22.36 31.56 3.52
N ASP A 526 -21.79 32.64 4.08
CA ASP A 526 -20.40 33.07 3.83
C ASP A 526 -19.36 31.98 4.08
N GLU A 527 -19.54 31.16 5.14
CA GLU A 527 -18.59 30.10 5.50
C GLU A 527 -18.83 28.78 4.75
N CYS A 528 -19.88 28.63 3.92
CA CYS A 528 -20.16 27.36 3.27
C CYS A 528 -19.34 27.16 1.99
N PHE A 529 -18.46 26.16 1.97
CA PHE A 529 -17.70 25.77 0.78
C PHE A 529 -18.26 24.54 0.07
N GLN A 530 -18.92 23.65 0.80
CA GLN A 530 -19.53 22.45 0.25
C GLN A 530 -20.73 22.01 1.09
N PHE A 531 -21.57 21.19 0.47
CA PHE A 531 -22.80 20.70 1.07
C PHE A 531 -23.10 19.27 0.61
N VAL A 532 -23.92 18.56 1.37
CA VAL A 532 -24.50 17.28 1.00
C VAL A 532 -26.00 17.33 1.24
N TRP A 533 -26.78 16.78 0.32
CA TRP A 533 -28.22 16.59 0.51
C TRP A 533 -28.57 15.11 0.45
N GLN A 534 -29.34 14.64 1.43
CA GLN A 534 -29.87 13.29 1.49
C GLN A 534 -31.11 13.23 2.40
N ASP A 535 -32.19 12.63 1.92
CA ASP A 535 -33.40 12.28 2.67
C ASP A 535 -33.94 13.42 3.54
N ASP A 536 -34.20 14.57 2.92
CA ASP A 536 -34.65 15.81 3.59
C ASP A 536 -33.68 16.35 4.65
N CYS A 537 -32.39 16.07 4.49
CA CYS A 537 -31.30 16.63 5.27
C CYS A 537 -30.30 17.35 4.37
N CYS A 538 -29.96 18.59 4.73
CA CYS A 538 -28.90 19.37 4.10
C CYS A 538 -27.77 19.57 5.11
N GLY A 539 -26.62 18.93 4.88
CA GLY A 539 -25.40 19.10 5.65
C GLY A 539 -24.44 20.08 4.98
N MET A 540 -23.75 20.90 5.75
CA MET A 540 -22.86 21.95 5.27
C MET A 540 -21.45 21.83 5.87
N LYS A 541 -20.45 22.46 5.22
CA LYS A 541 -19.06 22.46 5.71
C LYS A 541 -18.33 23.79 5.51
N ARG A 542 -17.51 24.15 6.51
CA ARG A 542 -16.59 25.31 6.53
C ARG A 542 -15.25 25.03 5.84
N SER A 543 -14.95 23.77 5.56
CA SER A 543 -13.83 23.31 4.76
C SER A 543 -14.37 22.58 3.54
N PHE A 544 -13.48 22.20 2.62
CA PHE A 544 -13.83 21.42 1.44
C PHE A 544 -12.88 20.24 1.27
N MET A 545 -13.45 19.11 0.86
CA MET A 545 -12.78 17.81 0.70
C MET A 545 -13.54 16.98 -0.34
N LEU A 546 -12.91 15.96 -0.91
CA LEU A 546 -13.58 15.12 -1.90
C LEU A 546 -14.57 14.18 -1.22
N GLY A 547 -14.20 13.55 -0.11
CA GLY A 547 -14.99 12.50 0.54
C GLY A 547 -14.94 11.17 -0.22
N ARG A 548 -16.07 10.47 -0.28
CA ARG A 548 -16.13 9.07 -0.75
C ARG A 548 -17.40 8.77 -1.57
N PRO A 549 -17.34 7.77 -2.47
CA PRO A 549 -18.56 7.22 -3.06
C PRO A 549 -19.39 6.52 -1.98
N VAL A 550 -20.71 6.59 -2.12
CA VAL A 550 -21.65 5.82 -1.29
C VAL A 550 -22.49 4.90 -2.17
N LYS A 551 -23.09 3.88 -1.55
CA LYS A 551 -23.98 2.97 -2.28
C LYS A 551 -25.16 3.76 -2.83
N ARG A 552 -25.47 3.54 -4.11
CA ARG A 552 -26.65 4.10 -4.75
C ARG A 552 -27.91 3.54 -4.12
N GLU A 553 -28.73 4.41 -3.56
CA GLU A 553 -30.06 4.09 -3.06
C GLU A 553 -31.09 3.98 -4.18
N GLN A 554 -32.12 3.13 -3.99
CA GLN A 554 -33.18 2.94 -4.97
C GLN A 554 -34.15 4.13 -5.01
N GLU A 555 -34.47 4.68 -3.84
CA GLU A 555 -35.32 5.86 -3.70
C GLU A 555 -34.48 7.11 -3.96
N GLU A 556 -34.90 7.95 -4.90
CA GLU A 556 -34.15 9.15 -5.28
C GLU A 556 -33.90 10.09 -4.09
N LYS A 557 -34.87 10.23 -3.19
CA LYS A 557 -34.72 11.06 -1.98
C LYS A 557 -33.63 10.56 -1.04
N LYS A 558 -33.36 9.25 -1.00
CA LYS A 558 -32.34 8.64 -0.14
C LYS A 558 -30.95 8.65 -0.77
N ARG A 559 -30.82 9.05 -2.03
CA ARG A 559 -29.51 9.15 -2.69
C ARG A 559 -28.76 10.37 -2.17
N ALA A 560 -27.54 10.15 -1.66
CA ALA A 560 -26.67 11.25 -1.26
C ALA A 560 -26.16 11.99 -2.51
N LYS A 561 -26.31 13.31 -2.52
CA LYS A 561 -25.77 14.20 -3.54
C LYS A 561 -24.87 15.24 -2.89
N SER A 562 -23.62 15.28 -3.33
CA SER A 562 -22.61 16.21 -2.83
C SER A 562 -22.42 17.37 -3.79
N GLY A 563 -22.35 18.59 -3.24
CA GLY A 563 -22.10 19.81 -3.99
C GLY A 563 -20.93 20.61 -3.43
N TRP A 564 -20.22 21.32 -4.31
CA TRP A 564 -19.11 22.22 -3.96
C TRP A 564 -19.38 23.59 -4.53
N ASN A 565 -19.25 24.63 -3.70
CA ASN A 565 -19.29 26.01 -4.18
C ASN A 565 -17.95 26.36 -4.83
N VAL A 566 -17.78 25.92 -6.08
CA VAL A 566 -16.53 26.07 -6.85
C VAL A 566 -16.08 27.52 -6.96
N VAL A 567 -17.02 28.47 -7.02
CA VAL A 567 -16.71 29.91 -7.10
C VAL A 567 -16.08 30.37 -5.79
N LYS A 568 -16.68 30.04 -4.63
CA LYS A 568 -16.11 30.38 -3.31
C LYS A 568 -14.77 29.69 -3.08
N ILE A 569 -14.65 28.40 -3.42
CA ILE A 569 -13.41 27.64 -3.27
C ILE A 569 -12.28 28.29 -4.08
N LYS A 570 -12.50 28.55 -5.39
CA LYS A 570 -11.49 29.18 -6.24
C LYS A 570 -11.12 30.57 -5.77
N LYS A 571 -12.10 31.36 -5.33
CA LYS A 571 -11.84 32.68 -4.75
C LYS A 571 -10.96 32.56 -3.50
N TRP A 572 -11.32 31.69 -2.57
CA TRP A 572 -10.57 31.48 -1.33
C TRP A 572 -9.14 31.02 -1.59
N VAL A 573 -8.93 30.05 -2.49
CA VAL A 573 -7.60 29.56 -2.91
C VAL A 573 -6.76 30.70 -3.50
N ASN A 574 -7.33 31.51 -4.38
CA ASN A 574 -6.64 32.66 -4.97
C ASN A 574 -6.27 33.72 -3.90
N ASP A 575 -7.15 33.95 -2.93
CA ASP A 575 -6.91 34.90 -1.84
C ASP A 575 -5.78 34.45 -0.89
N GLN A 576 -5.53 33.13 -0.76
CA GLN A 576 -4.41 32.61 0.05
C GLN A 576 -3.04 32.86 -0.59
N GLY A 577 -2.94 32.77 -1.93
CA GLY A 577 -1.70 32.96 -2.67
C GLY A 577 -0.62 31.91 -2.38
N GLU A 578 0.65 32.33 -2.40
CA GLU A 578 1.81 31.48 -2.09
C GLU A 578 2.09 31.41 -0.58
N CYS A 579 2.44 30.21 -0.11
CA CYS A 579 2.89 30.02 1.27
C CYS A 579 4.28 30.64 1.43
N LYS A 580 4.33 31.79 2.12
CA LYS A 580 5.59 32.51 2.38
C LYS A 580 6.48 31.77 3.38
N GLU A 581 5.88 31.10 4.35
CA GLU A 581 6.55 30.32 5.38
C GLU A 581 5.79 29.01 5.59
N VAL A 582 6.53 27.96 5.95
CA VAL A 582 5.96 26.66 6.32
C VAL A 582 5.56 26.71 7.78
N ILE A 583 4.31 26.36 8.07
CA ILE A 583 3.78 26.31 9.44
C ILE A 583 4.00 24.91 10.00
N TRP A 584 4.57 24.85 11.20
CA TRP A 584 4.78 23.62 11.97
C TRP A 584 3.94 23.65 13.23
N PRO A 585 3.62 22.51 13.85
CA PRO A 585 2.87 22.47 15.10
C PRO A 585 3.59 23.25 16.20
N GLU A 586 2.83 24.01 16.99
CA GLU A 586 3.35 24.75 18.13
C GLU A 586 3.63 23.80 19.30
N ILE A 587 4.83 23.25 19.35
CA ILE A 587 5.33 22.47 20.49
C ILE A 587 6.56 23.17 21.03
N GLY A 588 6.55 23.46 22.33
CA GLY A 588 7.71 24.03 23.00
C GLY A 588 8.95 23.15 22.80
N PRO A 589 10.16 23.72 22.75
CA PRO A 589 11.41 22.98 22.49
C PRO A 589 11.58 21.80 23.44
#